data_AF-A0A495FCF5-F1
#
_entry.id   AF-A0A495FCF5-F1
#
_cell.length_a   1.000
_cell.length_b   1.000
_cell.length_c   1.000
_cell.angle_alpha   90.00
_cell.angle_beta   90.00
_cell.angle_gamma   90.00
#
_symmetry.space_group_name_H-M   'P 1'
#
loop_
_entity.id
_entity.type
_entity.pdbx_description
1 polymer ?
#
loop_
_entity_poly.entity_id
_entity_poly.type
_entity_poly.pdbx_seq_one_letter_code
_entity_poly.pdbx_strand_id
1 'polypeptide(L)'
;MQKIVKCDAVLLEVLQHSNIEDIDFLVDVLTDDGAGRVALSSSIKDLLLDQKAEKNYSEDGLRNLLHELQEYGGHSAMNLLRKEPVSYDELLTDVHKKLNGKDSKTKSSWQKEREIVLSLFGENWQKMTDHERWARCTEAKVVSGFFDMQENLNVDEKGIVLGLSAAASAATFLALRMFPPAAVVSALSLAFQSASQAYRVTIPFIAQVARIKMLAVKA
;
A
#
# COMPACT_ATOMS: atom_id res chain seq x y z
N MET A 1 10.42 6.95 -30.93
CA MET A 1 10.67 5.92 -29.91
C MET A 1 9.98 6.39 -28.64
N GLN A 2 8.88 5.75 -28.21
CA GLN A 2 8.31 6.05 -26.90
C GLN A 2 9.38 5.75 -25.85
N LYS A 3 9.64 6.72 -24.96
CA LYS A 3 10.63 6.56 -23.90
C LYS A 3 10.02 5.60 -22.87
N ILE A 4 10.63 4.42 -22.71
CA ILE A 4 10.19 3.44 -21.72
C ILE A 4 10.25 4.10 -20.34
N VAL A 5 9.11 4.14 -19.66
CA VAL A 5 9.01 4.65 -18.30
C VAL A 5 9.78 3.71 -17.36
N LYS A 6 10.64 4.30 -16.53
CA LYS A 6 11.46 3.54 -15.58
C LYS A 6 10.65 3.20 -14.34
N CYS A 7 10.70 1.94 -13.93
CA CYS A 7 10.10 1.43 -12.69
C CYS A 7 10.97 0.30 -12.14
N ASP A 8 10.70 -0.14 -10.91
CA ASP A 8 11.34 -1.33 -10.34
C ASP A 8 10.90 -2.60 -11.09
N ALA A 9 11.87 -3.38 -11.58
CA ALA A 9 11.62 -4.56 -12.39
C ALA A 9 10.97 -5.70 -11.58
N VAL A 10 11.30 -5.83 -10.30
CA VAL A 10 10.71 -6.84 -9.41
C VAL A 10 9.25 -6.54 -9.19
N LEU A 11 8.90 -5.26 -9.01
CA LEU A 11 7.51 -4.83 -8.90
C LEU A 11 6.73 -5.04 -10.19
N LEU A 12 7.34 -4.76 -11.33
CA LEU A 12 6.70 -4.99 -12.62
C LEU A 12 6.35 -6.48 -12.81
N GLU A 13 7.28 -7.37 -12.49
CA GLU A 13 7.06 -8.82 -12.55
C GLU A 13 5.93 -9.25 -11.60
N VAL A 14 5.86 -8.71 -10.39
CA VAL A 14 4.77 -8.98 -9.45
C VAL A 14 3.43 -8.57 -10.05
N LEU A 15 3.32 -7.35 -10.62
CA LEU A 15 2.04 -6.88 -11.20
C LEU A 15 1.64 -7.66 -12.45
N GLN A 16 2.60 -8.07 -13.29
CA GLN A 16 2.32 -8.88 -14.49
C GLN A 16 1.70 -10.24 -14.18
N HIS A 17 1.96 -10.79 -12.98
CA HIS A 17 1.38 -12.06 -12.51
C HIS A 17 0.27 -11.87 -11.48
N SER A 18 -0.16 -10.63 -11.23
CA SER A 18 -1.24 -10.32 -10.29
C SER A 18 -2.60 -10.41 -10.97
N ASN A 19 -3.65 -10.67 -10.17
CA ASN A 19 -5.01 -10.57 -10.66
C ASN A 19 -5.37 -9.10 -10.96
N ILE A 20 -6.27 -8.89 -11.92
CA ILE A 20 -6.72 -7.56 -12.33
C ILE A 20 -7.28 -6.76 -11.14
N GLU A 21 -8.01 -7.42 -10.23
CA GLU A 21 -8.56 -6.81 -9.02
C GLU A 21 -7.48 -6.23 -8.09
N ASP A 22 -6.34 -6.91 -7.99
CA ASP A 22 -5.22 -6.43 -7.17
C ASP A 22 -4.55 -5.20 -7.80
N ILE A 23 -4.57 -5.08 -9.14
CA ILE A 23 -4.07 -3.91 -9.89
C ILE A 23 -5.08 -2.76 -9.82
N ASP A 24 -6.38 -3.05 -9.94
CA ASP A 24 -7.46 -2.07 -9.80
C ASP A 24 -7.39 -1.33 -8.47
N PHE A 25 -7.11 -2.07 -7.39
CA PHE A 25 -6.89 -1.48 -6.06
C PHE A 25 -5.75 -0.46 -6.08
N LEU A 26 -4.63 -0.75 -6.75
CA LEU A 26 -3.49 0.15 -6.84
C LEU A 26 -3.79 1.39 -7.68
N VAL A 27 -4.58 1.24 -8.75
CA VAL A 27 -5.10 2.37 -9.54
C VAL A 27 -5.98 3.26 -8.67
N ASP A 28 -6.86 2.70 -7.85
CA ASP A 28 -7.66 3.50 -6.92
C ASP A 28 -6.78 4.25 -5.94
N VAL A 29 -5.74 3.61 -5.40
CA VAL A 29 -4.81 4.22 -4.43
C VAL A 29 -4.16 5.46 -5.04
N LEU A 30 -3.67 5.30 -6.26
CA LEU A 30 -3.00 6.37 -7.00
C LEU A 30 -3.97 7.49 -7.37
N THR A 31 -5.16 7.14 -7.86
CA THR A 31 -6.16 8.08 -8.37
C THR A 31 -7.07 8.65 -7.29
N ASP A 32 -6.95 8.22 -6.04
CA ASP A 32 -7.90 8.55 -4.96
C ASP A 32 -9.35 8.18 -5.36
N ASP A 33 -9.54 6.94 -5.80
CA ASP A 33 -10.82 6.41 -6.32
C ASP A 33 -11.35 7.26 -7.50
N GLY A 34 -10.46 7.60 -8.43
CA GLY A 34 -10.78 8.40 -9.61
C GLY A 34 -10.94 9.92 -9.38
N ALA A 35 -11.01 10.38 -8.12
CA ALA A 35 -11.11 11.82 -7.80
C ALA A 35 -9.89 12.63 -8.28
N GLY A 36 -8.75 11.95 -8.41
CA GLY A 36 -7.46 12.50 -8.76
C GLY A 36 -6.69 13.00 -7.55
N ARG A 37 -5.37 13.03 -7.67
CA ARG A 37 -4.46 13.71 -6.73
C ARG A 37 -3.77 14.85 -7.47
N VAL A 38 -3.51 15.96 -6.77
CA VAL A 38 -2.92 17.17 -7.37
C VAL A 38 -1.60 16.90 -8.09
N ALA A 39 -0.82 15.91 -7.64
CA ALA A 39 0.46 15.55 -8.23
C ALA A 39 0.38 14.52 -9.36
N LEU A 40 -0.79 13.91 -9.64
CA LEU A 40 -0.94 12.90 -10.69
C LEU A 40 -1.25 13.55 -12.04
N SER A 41 -0.47 13.21 -13.08
CA SER A 41 -0.75 13.66 -14.45
C SER A 41 -2.13 13.21 -14.92
N SER A 42 -2.91 14.12 -15.53
CA SER A 42 -4.23 13.80 -16.06
C SER A 42 -4.16 12.73 -17.16
N SER A 43 -3.14 12.74 -18.02
CA SER A 43 -3.00 11.75 -19.09
C SER A 43 -2.71 10.35 -18.55
N ILE A 44 -1.93 10.23 -17.48
CA ILE A 44 -1.64 8.96 -16.83
C ILE A 44 -2.87 8.47 -16.06
N LYS A 45 -3.56 9.39 -15.36
CA LYS A 45 -4.82 9.09 -14.70
C LYS A 45 -5.84 8.51 -15.68
N ASP A 46 -6.08 9.20 -16.80
CA ASP A 46 -7.08 8.79 -17.79
C ASP A 46 -6.70 7.44 -18.42
N LEU A 47 -5.43 7.25 -18.79
CA LEU A 47 -4.91 5.97 -19.27
C LEU A 47 -5.20 4.81 -18.30
N LEU A 48 -4.94 5.01 -17.00
CA LEU A 48 -5.13 3.98 -15.99
C LEU A 48 -6.61 3.70 -15.72
N LEU A 49 -7.46 4.73 -15.72
CA LEU A 49 -8.90 4.57 -15.55
C LEU A 49 -9.53 3.85 -16.75
N ASP A 50 -9.08 4.14 -17.97
CA ASP A 50 -9.52 3.45 -19.19
C ASP A 50 -9.13 1.97 -19.13
N GLN A 51 -7.87 1.65 -18.81
CA GLN A 51 -7.41 0.26 -18.68
C GLN A 51 -8.11 -0.50 -17.55
N LYS A 52 -8.42 0.19 -16.44
CA LYS A 52 -9.23 -0.35 -15.34
C LYS A 52 -10.65 -0.68 -15.78
N ALA A 53 -11.28 0.18 -16.59
CA ALA A 53 -12.61 -0.02 -17.13
C ALA A 53 -12.64 -1.20 -18.12
N GLU A 54 -11.61 -1.32 -18.95
CA GLU A 54 -11.44 -2.41 -19.93
C GLU A 54 -10.98 -3.74 -19.31
N LYS A 55 -10.56 -3.73 -18.03
CA LYS A 55 -9.95 -4.89 -17.35
C LYS A 55 -8.75 -5.45 -18.10
N ASN A 56 -7.97 -4.55 -18.72
CA ASN A 56 -6.84 -4.93 -19.55
C ASN A 56 -5.69 -3.94 -19.37
N TYR A 57 -4.70 -4.33 -18.57
CA TYR A 57 -3.53 -3.51 -18.32
C TYR A 57 -2.41 -3.86 -19.29
N SER A 58 -1.94 -2.86 -20.03
CA SER A 58 -0.76 -3.00 -20.87
C SER A 58 0.52 -2.91 -20.04
N GLU A 59 1.64 -3.42 -20.53
CA GLU A 59 2.94 -3.25 -19.85
C GLU A 59 3.26 -1.75 -19.64
N ASP A 60 2.93 -0.90 -20.62
CA ASP A 60 3.09 0.55 -20.49
C ASP A 60 2.20 1.12 -19.36
N GLY A 61 0.96 0.65 -19.23
CA GLY A 61 0.09 1.02 -18.12
C GLY A 61 0.66 0.61 -16.76
N LEU A 62 1.16 -0.63 -16.63
CA LEU A 62 1.79 -1.11 -15.39
C LEU A 62 3.06 -0.32 -15.04
N ARG A 63 3.88 0.02 -16.03
CA ARG A 63 5.08 0.85 -15.83
C ARG A 63 4.73 2.26 -15.36
N ASN A 64 3.72 2.89 -15.97
CA ASN A 64 3.25 4.21 -15.55
C ASN A 64 2.67 4.17 -14.13
N LEU A 65 1.83 3.18 -13.82
CA LEU A 65 1.29 2.97 -12.47
C LEU A 65 2.41 2.87 -11.42
N LEU A 66 3.39 2.00 -11.66
CA LEU A 66 4.51 1.80 -10.73
C LEU A 66 5.39 3.04 -10.61
N HIS A 67 5.69 3.70 -11.72
CA HIS A 67 6.50 4.91 -11.73
C HIS A 67 5.89 5.97 -10.81
N GLU A 68 4.61 6.28 -11.00
CA GLU A 68 3.89 7.25 -10.17
C GLU A 68 3.87 6.82 -8.70
N LEU A 69 3.49 5.57 -8.40
CA LEU A 69 3.47 5.05 -7.02
C LEU A 69 4.85 5.13 -6.32
N GLN A 70 5.92 4.88 -7.06
CA GLN A 70 7.31 4.98 -6.56
C GLN A 70 7.74 6.44 -6.37
N GLU A 71 7.27 7.37 -7.20
CA GLU A 71 7.52 8.81 -7.03
C GLU A 71 6.78 9.40 -5.82
N TYR A 72 5.53 8.96 -5.55
CA TYR A 72 4.80 9.36 -4.34
C TYR A 72 5.56 9.01 -3.06
N GLY A 73 6.24 7.86 -3.03
CA GLY A 73 7.11 7.46 -1.92
C GLY A 73 8.40 8.29 -1.78
N GLY A 74 8.82 8.99 -2.84
CA GLY A 74 10.01 9.85 -2.87
C GLY A 74 9.82 11.23 -2.20
N HIS A 75 8.58 11.67 -1.96
CA HIS A 75 8.27 12.99 -1.39
C HIS A 75 8.49 13.10 0.13
N SER A 76 8.89 12.03 0.82
CA SER A 76 9.45 12.15 2.18
C SER A 76 10.85 12.77 2.11
N ALA A 77 10.92 14.09 1.87
CA ALA A 77 11.97 15.11 2.05
C ALA A 77 13.46 14.81 1.71
N MET A 78 13.94 13.58 1.78
CA MET A 78 15.34 13.19 1.62
C MET A 78 15.69 12.70 0.19
N ASN A 79 14.69 12.48 -0.67
CA ASN A 79 14.87 11.77 -1.96
C ASN A 79 14.63 12.60 -3.23
N LEU A 80 14.36 13.91 -3.12
CA LEU A 80 14.10 14.84 -4.24
C LEU A 80 15.26 15.04 -5.25
N LEU A 81 16.43 14.42 -5.03
CA LEU A 81 17.64 14.59 -5.85
C LEU A 81 18.05 13.33 -6.66
N ARG A 82 17.23 12.27 -6.68
CA ARG A 82 17.56 11.03 -7.43
C ARG A 82 17.00 11.05 -8.85
N LYS A 83 17.74 10.44 -9.79
CA LYS A 83 17.34 10.26 -11.21
C LYS A 83 16.53 8.97 -11.47
N GLU A 84 16.41 8.10 -10.47
CA GLU A 84 15.83 6.76 -10.60
C GLU A 84 14.68 6.57 -9.58
N PRO A 85 13.65 5.77 -9.91
CA PRO A 85 12.57 5.41 -9.00
C PRO A 85 13.08 4.73 -7.72
N VAL A 86 12.36 4.92 -6.61
CA VAL A 86 12.69 4.31 -5.30
C VAL A 86 12.46 2.80 -5.36
N SER A 87 13.43 1.99 -4.97
CA SER A 87 13.29 0.52 -5.01
C SER A 87 12.22 0.02 -4.04
N TYR A 88 11.68 -1.17 -4.32
CA TYR A 88 10.70 -1.78 -3.43
C TYR A 88 11.21 -1.97 -2.00
N ASP A 89 12.47 -2.40 -1.82
CA ASP A 89 13.00 -2.63 -0.46
C ASP A 89 13.16 -1.32 0.35
N GLU A 90 13.51 -0.21 -0.31
CA GLU A 90 13.56 1.11 0.35
C GLU A 90 12.15 1.55 0.76
N LEU A 91 11.16 1.48 -0.14
CA LEU A 91 9.77 1.81 0.17
C LEU A 91 9.19 0.92 1.28
N LEU A 92 9.45 -0.39 1.20
CA LEU A 92 9.02 -1.37 2.20
C LEU A 92 9.61 -1.05 3.58
N THR A 93 10.90 -0.73 3.62
CA THR A 93 11.59 -0.36 4.85
C THR A 93 11.03 0.92 5.45
N ASP A 94 10.70 1.92 4.64
CA ASP A 94 10.16 3.18 5.12
C ASP A 94 8.71 3.07 5.59
N VAL A 95 7.87 2.31 4.88
CA VAL A 95 6.52 1.98 5.37
C VAL A 95 6.58 1.18 6.67
N HIS A 96 7.49 0.21 6.77
CA HIS A 96 7.65 -0.57 8.00
C HIS A 96 8.04 0.32 9.20
N LYS A 97 8.98 1.26 9.03
CA LYS A 97 9.31 2.25 10.07
C LYS A 97 8.13 3.15 10.40
N LYS A 98 7.40 3.62 9.38
CA LYS A 98 6.25 4.52 9.53
C LYS A 98 5.14 3.90 10.38
N LEU A 99 4.99 2.58 10.30
CA LEU A 99 4.06 1.78 11.10
C LEU A 99 4.65 1.33 12.45
N ASN A 100 5.73 1.99 12.90
CA ASN A 100 6.48 1.72 14.14
C ASN A 100 7.00 0.29 14.26
N GLY A 101 7.40 -0.31 13.14
CA GLY A 101 8.01 -1.63 13.10
C GLY A 101 9.43 -1.66 13.66
N LYS A 102 9.68 -2.61 14.58
CA LYS A 102 10.99 -2.80 15.22
C LYS A 102 12.00 -3.42 14.25
N ASP A 103 13.28 -3.09 14.42
CA ASP A 103 14.39 -3.71 13.69
C ASP A 103 14.26 -3.66 12.15
N SER A 104 13.60 -2.63 11.64
CA SER A 104 13.28 -2.45 10.21
C SER A 104 14.46 -2.61 9.25
N LYS A 105 15.68 -2.26 9.70
CA LYS A 105 16.90 -2.32 8.87
C LYS A 105 17.53 -3.71 8.81
N THR A 106 17.26 -4.57 9.78
CA THR A 106 17.87 -5.91 9.89
C THR A 106 16.90 -7.01 9.49
N LYS A 107 15.59 -6.75 9.52
CA LYS A 107 14.56 -7.67 9.03
C LYS A 107 14.61 -7.85 7.52
N SER A 108 14.42 -9.10 7.08
CA SER A 108 14.24 -9.46 5.68
C SER A 108 12.97 -8.82 5.09
N SER A 109 12.92 -8.65 3.77
CA SER A 109 11.74 -8.13 3.07
C SER A 109 10.49 -8.97 3.39
N TRP A 110 10.61 -10.30 3.43
CA TRP A 110 9.52 -11.19 3.80
C TRP A 110 8.98 -10.95 5.23
N GLN A 111 9.87 -10.72 6.21
CA GLN A 111 9.44 -10.41 7.58
C GLN A 111 8.67 -9.09 7.63
N LYS A 112 9.19 -8.04 6.97
CA LYS A 112 8.54 -6.73 6.88
C LYS A 112 7.16 -6.84 6.21
N GLU A 113 7.08 -7.54 5.09
CA GLU A 113 5.83 -7.80 4.35
C GLU A 113 4.79 -8.48 5.25
N ARG A 114 5.19 -9.56 5.93
CA ARG A 114 4.32 -10.31 6.84
C ARG A 114 3.82 -9.46 8.00
N GLU A 115 4.68 -8.66 8.61
CA GLU A 115 4.32 -7.77 9.72
C GLU A 115 3.31 -6.70 9.30
N ILE A 116 3.53 -6.06 8.15
CA ILE A 116 2.61 -5.05 7.59
C ILE A 116 1.25 -5.69 7.30
N VAL A 117 1.21 -6.81 6.58
CA VAL A 117 -0.04 -7.47 6.18
C VAL A 117 -0.82 -7.93 7.40
N LEU A 118 -0.18 -8.58 8.36
CA LEU A 118 -0.86 -9.06 9.56
C LEU A 118 -1.33 -7.88 10.42
N SER A 119 -0.48 -6.88 10.69
CA SER A 119 -0.87 -5.77 11.57
C SER A 119 -2.01 -4.93 11.00
N LEU A 120 -2.04 -4.68 9.68
CA LEU A 120 -3.10 -3.91 9.05
C LEU A 120 -4.33 -4.77 8.79
N PHE A 121 -4.20 -5.96 8.20
CA PHE A 121 -5.34 -6.74 7.69
C PHE A 121 -5.79 -7.90 8.59
N GLY A 122 -5.06 -8.20 9.66
CA GLY A 122 -5.47 -9.19 10.65
C GLY A 122 -5.58 -10.62 10.11
N GLU A 123 -6.34 -11.48 10.80
CA GLU A 123 -6.39 -12.92 10.52
C GLU A 123 -7.02 -13.23 9.15
N ASN A 124 -7.97 -12.38 8.74
CA ASN A 124 -8.73 -12.53 7.52
C ASN A 124 -8.08 -11.83 6.32
N TRP A 125 -6.81 -11.46 6.39
CA TRP A 125 -6.10 -10.71 5.34
C TRP A 125 -6.23 -11.31 3.93
N GLN A 126 -6.40 -12.63 3.81
CA GLN A 126 -6.60 -13.34 2.53
C GLN A 126 -7.96 -13.02 1.91
N LYS A 127 -9.01 -13.01 2.74
CA LYS A 127 -10.42 -12.91 2.32
C LYS A 127 -10.99 -11.49 2.48
N MET A 128 -10.18 -10.56 2.98
CA MET A 128 -10.59 -9.19 3.25
C MET A 128 -10.96 -8.49 1.94
N THR A 129 -12.10 -7.80 1.94
CA THR A 129 -12.58 -7.06 0.77
C THR A 129 -11.68 -5.85 0.49
N ASP A 130 -11.65 -5.40 -0.76
CA ASP A 130 -10.85 -4.24 -1.20
C ASP A 130 -11.16 -2.99 -0.38
N HIS A 131 -12.44 -2.74 -0.12
CA HIS A 131 -12.90 -1.65 0.73
C HIS A 131 -12.34 -1.74 2.17
N GLU A 132 -12.38 -2.93 2.79
CA GLU A 132 -11.82 -3.11 4.13
C GLU A 132 -10.31 -2.94 4.12
N ARG A 133 -9.60 -3.45 3.10
CA ARG A 133 -8.15 -3.25 2.96
C ARG A 133 -7.84 -1.77 2.88
N TRP A 134 -8.53 -1.04 1.99
CA TRP A 134 -8.41 0.40 1.82
C TRP A 134 -8.61 1.15 3.13
N ALA A 135 -9.74 0.91 3.80
CA ALA A 135 -10.09 1.60 5.03
C ALA A 135 -9.00 1.47 6.09
N ARG A 136 -8.42 0.26 6.21
CA ARG A 136 -7.39 -0.02 7.22
C ARG A 136 -6.03 0.59 6.87
N CYS A 137 -5.61 0.56 5.62
CA CYS A 137 -4.30 1.11 5.23
C CYS A 137 -4.30 2.64 5.02
N THR A 138 -5.48 3.27 4.98
CA THR A 138 -5.65 4.74 4.87
C THR A 138 -6.15 5.40 6.16
N GLU A 139 -6.36 4.62 7.22
CA GLU A 139 -6.82 5.08 8.52
C GLU A 139 -5.90 6.16 9.11
N ALA A 140 -6.50 7.09 9.87
CA ALA A 140 -5.86 8.22 10.53
C ALA A 140 -4.50 7.93 11.17
N LYS A 141 -4.53 7.00 12.13
CA LYS A 141 -3.45 6.57 12.99
C LYS A 141 -2.36 5.93 12.13
N VAL A 142 -2.76 5.19 11.10
CA VAL A 142 -1.87 4.52 10.14
C VAL A 142 -1.08 5.53 9.32
N VAL A 143 -1.76 6.45 8.62
CA VAL A 143 -1.08 7.41 7.73
C VAL A 143 -0.35 8.52 8.49
N SER A 144 -0.78 8.86 9.71
CA SER A 144 -0.07 9.80 10.57
C SER A 144 1.20 9.21 11.18
N GLY A 145 1.31 7.87 11.27
CA GLY A 145 2.41 7.17 11.94
C GLY A 145 2.21 7.02 13.46
N PHE A 146 0.99 7.24 13.96
CA PHE A 146 0.63 6.92 15.35
C PHE A 146 0.26 5.44 15.51
N PHE A 147 0.22 4.66 14.41
CA PHE A 147 -0.10 3.25 14.43
C PHE A 147 1.10 2.45 14.90
N ASP A 148 0.91 1.62 15.93
CA ASP A 148 1.93 0.69 16.40
C ASP A 148 1.56 -0.73 15.96
N MET A 149 2.32 -1.28 15.02
CA MET A 149 2.08 -2.64 14.54
C MET A 149 2.28 -3.69 15.64
N GLN A 150 3.11 -3.43 16.66
CA GLN A 150 3.39 -4.38 17.74
C GLN A 150 2.16 -4.62 18.62
N GLU A 151 1.25 -3.66 18.74
CA GLU A 151 -0.05 -3.84 19.42
C GLU A 151 -0.88 -4.94 18.75
N ASN A 152 -0.67 -5.16 17.45
CA ASN A 152 -1.46 -6.09 16.63
C ASN A 152 -0.78 -7.45 16.42
N LEU A 153 0.45 -7.62 16.88
CA LEU A 153 1.28 -8.79 16.57
C LEU A 153 1.69 -9.52 17.86
N ASN A 154 1.71 -10.84 17.81
CA ASN A 154 2.35 -11.66 18.83
C ASN A 154 3.78 -11.95 18.37
N VAL A 155 4.75 -11.50 19.16
CA VAL A 155 6.18 -11.53 18.83
C VAL A 155 6.91 -12.36 19.88
N ASP A 156 7.79 -13.27 19.44
CA ASP A 156 8.63 -14.03 20.36
C ASP A 156 9.74 -13.17 20.99
N GLU A 157 10.49 -13.75 21.93
CA GLU A 157 11.61 -13.09 22.62
C GLU A 157 12.72 -12.60 21.67
N LYS A 158 12.75 -13.09 20.43
CA LYS A 158 13.74 -12.75 19.39
C LYS A 158 13.20 -11.76 18.36
N GLY A 159 11.98 -11.23 18.54
CA GLY A 159 11.40 -10.26 17.62
C GLY A 159 10.74 -10.89 16.38
N ILE A 160 10.49 -12.21 16.38
CA ILE A 160 9.84 -12.92 15.28
C ILE A 160 8.33 -12.97 15.51
N VAL A 161 7.58 -12.59 14.48
CA VAL A 161 6.12 -12.59 14.53
C VAL A 161 5.55 -13.99 14.39
N LEU A 162 5.02 -14.50 15.49
CA LEU A 162 4.36 -15.80 15.60
C LEU A 162 2.93 -15.75 15.05
N GLY A 163 2.29 -14.58 15.12
CA GLY A 163 0.92 -14.40 14.66
C GLY A 163 0.34 -13.06 15.11
N LEU A 164 -0.98 -13.01 15.20
CA LEU A 164 -1.72 -11.83 15.62
C LEU A 164 -1.90 -11.83 17.13
N SER A 165 -1.94 -10.64 17.72
CA SER A 165 -2.29 -10.51 19.12
C SER A 165 -3.79 -10.76 19.30
N ALA A 166 -4.16 -11.50 20.36
CA ALA A 166 -5.56 -11.85 20.65
C ALA A 166 -6.45 -10.62 20.93
N ALA A 167 -5.87 -9.44 21.14
CA ALA A 167 -6.58 -8.24 21.52
C ALA A 167 -6.96 -7.31 20.34
N ALA A 168 -6.29 -7.37 19.18
CA ALA A 168 -6.22 -6.16 18.34
C ALA A 168 -6.63 -6.30 16.87
N SER A 169 -6.57 -7.49 16.24
CA SER A 169 -6.83 -7.60 14.79
C SER A 169 -8.28 -7.25 14.37
N ALA A 170 -9.23 -7.43 15.29
CA ALA A 170 -10.64 -7.10 15.10
C ALA A 170 -11.05 -5.80 15.81
N ALA A 171 -10.49 -5.50 16.99
CA ALA A 171 -10.92 -4.35 17.80
C ALA A 171 -10.47 -3.01 17.21
N THR A 172 -9.21 -2.91 16.75
CA THR A 172 -8.61 -1.67 16.23
C THR A 172 -9.40 -1.10 15.05
N PHE A 173 -9.98 -1.97 14.22
CA PHE A 173 -10.65 -1.59 12.98
C PHE A 173 -12.14 -1.94 12.97
N LEU A 174 -12.74 -2.29 14.12
CA LEU A 174 -14.16 -2.63 14.21
C LEU A 174 -15.05 -1.45 13.79
N ALA A 175 -14.66 -0.23 14.17
CA ALA A 175 -15.38 0.98 13.80
C ALA A 175 -15.45 1.14 12.26
N LEU A 176 -14.36 0.86 11.54
CA LEU A 176 -14.32 0.96 10.07
C LEU A 176 -15.29 -0.03 9.39
N ARG A 177 -15.47 -1.23 9.96
CA ARG A 177 -16.38 -2.25 9.43
C ARG A 177 -17.85 -1.83 9.48
N MET A 178 -18.20 -0.90 10.36
CA MET A 178 -19.57 -0.43 10.53
C MET A 178 -19.97 0.66 9.54
N PHE A 179 -18.99 1.27 8.84
CA PHE A 179 -19.28 2.29 7.83
C PHE A 179 -19.64 1.64 6.49
N PRO A 180 -20.71 2.09 5.82
CA PRO A 180 -20.99 1.66 4.47
C PRO A 180 -19.88 2.09 3.51
N PRO A 181 -19.62 1.36 2.41
CA PRO A 181 -18.46 1.59 1.55
C PRO A 181 -18.30 3.03 1.05
N ALA A 182 -19.40 3.66 0.65
CA ALA A 182 -19.40 5.04 0.18
C ALA A 182 -19.02 6.06 1.29
N ALA A 183 -19.32 5.77 2.56
CA ALA A 183 -19.06 6.69 3.67
C ALA A 183 -17.60 6.67 4.14
N VAL A 184 -16.89 5.55 3.96
CA VAL A 184 -15.48 5.44 4.33
C VAL A 184 -14.63 6.39 3.49
N VAL A 185 -14.85 6.41 2.16
CA VAL A 185 -14.13 7.33 1.26
C VAL A 185 -14.36 8.78 1.68
N SER A 186 -15.61 9.18 1.90
CA SER A 186 -15.94 10.57 2.28
C SER A 186 -15.42 10.97 3.66
N ALA A 187 -15.48 10.07 4.65
CA ALA A 187 -15.00 10.34 6.00
C ALA A 187 -13.47 10.45 6.06
N LEU A 188 -12.75 9.65 5.26
CA LEU A 188 -11.30 9.72 5.12
C LEU A 188 -10.83 11.04 4.50
N SER A 189 -11.58 11.61 3.54
CA SER A 189 -11.26 12.90 2.91
C SER A 189 -11.38 14.08 3.89
N LEU A 190 -12.36 14.05 4.80
CA LEU A 190 -12.60 15.16 5.74
C LEU A 190 -11.64 15.16 6.94
N ALA A 191 -11.20 13.99 7.39
CA ALA A 191 -10.49 13.87 8.66
C ALA A 191 -8.98 14.19 8.59
N PHE A 192 -8.40 14.48 7.41
CA PHE A 192 -6.94 14.63 7.29
C PHE A 192 -6.45 15.68 6.31
N GLN A 193 -6.13 16.84 6.85
CA GLN A 193 -5.37 17.87 6.13
C GLN A 193 -3.88 17.90 6.52
N SER A 194 -3.43 17.09 7.49
CA SER A 194 -2.09 17.21 8.10
C SER A 194 -1.15 16.00 7.98
N ALA A 195 -1.65 14.80 7.65
CA ALA A 195 -0.76 13.67 7.36
C ALA A 195 -0.18 13.83 5.94
N SER A 196 1.12 13.59 5.76
CA SER A 196 1.77 13.81 4.45
C SER A 196 1.08 12.98 3.36
N GLN A 197 0.66 13.66 2.29
CA GLN A 197 -0.07 13.05 1.17
C GLN A 197 0.62 11.81 0.61
N ALA A 198 1.96 11.76 0.67
CA ALA A 198 2.77 10.61 0.29
C ALA A 198 2.35 9.30 0.98
N TYR A 199 2.18 9.28 2.31
CA TYR A 199 1.88 8.03 3.02
C TYR A 199 0.47 7.50 2.78
N ARG A 200 -0.45 8.34 2.28
CA ARG A 200 -1.78 7.90 1.82
C ARG A 200 -1.71 7.05 0.56
N VAL A 201 -0.62 7.15 -0.18
CA VAL A 201 -0.36 6.36 -1.39
C VAL A 201 0.60 5.23 -1.07
N THR A 202 1.73 5.53 -0.42
CA THR A 202 2.79 4.55 -0.18
C THR A 202 2.39 3.43 0.77
N ILE A 203 1.63 3.70 1.84
CA ILE A 203 1.23 2.64 2.78
C ILE A 203 0.26 1.65 2.12
N PRO A 204 -0.87 2.07 1.49
CA PRO A 204 -1.74 1.15 0.77
C PRO A 204 -1.03 0.39 -0.35
N PHE A 205 -0.16 1.05 -1.10
CA PHE A 205 0.65 0.44 -2.15
C PHE A 205 1.50 -0.72 -1.61
N ILE A 206 2.33 -0.45 -0.59
CA ILE A 206 3.22 -1.46 -0.02
C ILE A 206 2.44 -2.57 0.68
N ALA A 207 1.37 -2.25 1.39
CA ALA A 207 0.53 -3.25 2.04
C ALA A 207 -0.12 -4.20 1.02
N GLN A 208 -0.60 -3.67 -0.11
CA GLN A 208 -1.21 -4.47 -1.17
C GLN A 208 -0.17 -5.33 -1.89
N VAL A 209 1.00 -4.78 -2.27
CA VAL A 209 2.07 -5.58 -2.90
C VAL A 209 2.57 -6.68 -1.96
N ALA A 210 2.76 -6.38 -0.67
CA ALA A 210 3.13 -7.38 0.33
C ALA A 210 2.09 -8.51 0.42
N ARG A 211 0.79 -8.17 0.39
CA ARG A 211 -0.30 -9.15 0.35
C ARG A 211 -0.23 -10.02 -0.91
N ILE A 212 -0.06 -9.44 -2.10
CA ILE A 212 0.05 -10.17 -3.37
C ILE A 212 1.20 -11.18 -3.30
N LYS A 213 2.40 -10.74 -2.86
CA LYS A 213 3.57 -11.61 -2.71
C LYS A 213 3.32 -12.75 -1.73
N MET A 214 2.65 -12.47 -0.61
CA MET A 214 2.29 -13.49 0.37
C MET A 214 1.26 -14.50 -0.14
N LEU A 215 0.36 -14.11 -1.06
CA LEU A 215 -0.55 -15.03 -1.75
C LEU A 215 0.22 -15.92 -2.72
N ALA A 216 1.15 -15.35 -3.48
CA ALA A 216 1.95 -16.07 -4.49
C ALA A 216 2.87 -17.14 -3.87
N VAL A 217 3.45 -16.91 -2.69
CA VAL A 217 4.32 -17.90 -1.99
C VAL A 217 3.56 -19.16 -1.55
N LYS A 218 2.22 -19.13 -1.53
CA LYS A 218 1.38 -20.27 -1.14
C LYS A 218 0.80 -21.06 -2.33
N ALA A 219 0.87 -20.52 -3.54
CA ALA A 219 0.39 -21.17 -4.76
C ALA A 219 1.43 -22.17 -5.28
#